data_AF-A0A381VPT1-F1
#
_entry.id   AF-A0A381VPT1-F1
#
_cell.length_a   1.000
_cell.length_b   1.000
_cell.length_c   1.000
_cell.angle_alpha   90.00
_cell.angle_beta   90.00
_cell.angle_gamma   90.00
#
_symmetry.space_group_name_H-M   'P 1'
#
loop_
_entity.id
_entity.type
_entity.pdbx_description
1 polymer ?
#
loop_
_entity_poly.entity_id
_entity_poly.type
_entity_poly.pdbx_seq_one_letter_code
_entity_poly.pdbx_strand_id
1 'polypeptide(L)' 'MESESLYELWETLVNYIPGKDRIEAGEMFIKQCDELGMSPEDIEILIDGDKILEVALDRYFEDDDEDYYEEDDDWD' A
#
# COMPACT_ATOMS: atom_id res chain seq x y z
N MET A 1 -17.95 1.67 -7.56
CA MET A 1 -17.39 2.74 -6.69
C MET A 1 -16.00 3.06 -7.19
N GLU A 2 -15.49 4.29 -7.05
CA GLU A 2 -14.15 4.65 -7.57
C GLU A 2 -13.03 3.74 -7.04
N SER A 3 -13.19 3.21 -5.82
CA SER A 3 -12.32 2.21 -5.19
C SER A 3 -12.29 0.84 -5.87
N GLU A 4 -13.43 0.34 -6.36
CA GLU A 4 -13.49 -0.93 -7.12
C GLU A 4 -12.73 -0.81 -8.45
N SER A 5 -12.87 0.33 -9.14
CA SER A 5 -12.13 0.61 -10.37
C SER A 5 -10.62 0.77 -10.12
N LEU A 6 -10.23 1.26 -8.95
CA LEU A 6 -8.83 1.33 -8.53
C LEU A 6 -8.26 -0.07 -8.29
N TYR A 7 -9.02 -0.95 -7.63
CA TYR A 7 -8.61 -2.34 -7.42
C TYR A 7 -8.49 -3.13 -8.73
N GLU A 8 -9.43 -2.98 -9.66
CA GLU A 8 -9.33 -3.57 -11.00
C GLU A 8 -8.07 -3.11 -11.76
N LEU A 9 -7.67 -1.83 -11.58
CA LEU A 9 -6.43 -1.29 -12.14
C LEU A 9 -5.21 -1.98 -11.52
N TRP A 10 -5.20 -2.16 -10.20
CA TRP A 10 -4.13 -2.87 -9.50
C TRP A 10 -3.98 -4.31 -10.00
N GLU A 11 -5.08 -5.09 -10.05
CA GLU A 11 -5.06 -6.49 -10.51
C GLU A 11 -4.48 -6.62 -11.92
N THR A 12 -4.70 -5.62 -12.77
CA THR A 12 -4.12 -5.57 -14.11
C THR A 12 -2.64 -5.23 -14.06
N LEU A 13 -2.26 -4.18 -13.34
CA LEU A 13 -0.90 -3.63 -13.36
C LEU A 13 0.12 -4.48 -12.61
N VAL A 14 -0.25 -5.15 -11.51
CA VAL A 14 0.69 -5.92 -10.66
C VAL A 14 1.45 -7.00 -11.43
N ASN A 15 0.85 -7.53 -12.50
CA ASN A 15 1.46 -8.52 -13.39
C ASN A 15 2.65 -7.97 -14.21
N TYR A 16 2.74 -6.65 -14.35
CA TYR A 16 3.82 -5.96 -15.07
C TYR A 16 4.85 -5.31 -14.14
N ILE A 17 4.57 -5.26 -12.83
CA ILE A 17 5.48 -4.69 -11.84
C ILE A 17 6.54 -5.74 -11.45
N PRO A 18 7.85 -5.41 -11.56
CA PRO A 18 8.92 -6.29 -11.10
C PRO A 18 8.74 -6.63 -9.62
N GLY A 19 9.01 -7.88 -9.23
CA GLY A 19 8.74 -8.36 -7.87
C GLY A 19 9.34 -7.49 -6.76
N LYS A 20 10.54 -6.93 -6.98
CA LYS A 20 11.22 -6.03 -6.02
C LYS A 20 10.50 -4.71 -5.77
N ASP A 21 9.66 -4.27 -6.70
CA ASP A 21 8.99 -2.95 -6.69
C ASP A 21 7.50 -3.07 -6.30
N ARG A 22 7.00 -4.28 -6.03
CA ARG A 22 5.56 -4.54 -5.80
C ARG A 22 5.03 -3.99 -4.49
N ILE A 23 5.85 -3.99 -3.43
CA ILE A 23 5.45 -3.45 -2.13
C ILE A 23 5.33 -1.93 -2.20
N GLU A 24 6.35 -1.24 -2.74
CA GLU A 24 6.32 0.21 -2.96
C GLU A 24 5.13 0.63 -3.84
N ALA A 25 4.85 -0.13 -4.92
CA ALA A 25 3.67 0.12 -5.73
C ALA A 25 2.35 -0.15 -4.99
N GLY A 26 2.33 -1.13 -4.08
CA GLY A 26 1.22 -1.41 -3.19
C GLY A 26 0.97 -0.26 -2.21
N GLU A 27 2.01 0.31 -1.61
CA GLU A 27 1.89 1.46 -0.70
C GLU A 27 1.29 2.66 -1.44
N MET A 28 1.67 2.88 -2.70
CA MET A 28 1.05 3.92 -3.53
C MET A 28 -0.43 3.64 -3.80
N PHE A 29 -0.83 2.38 -4.00
CA PHE A 29 -2.24 2.00 -4.11
C PHE A 29 -3.01 2.31 -2.82
N ILE A 30 -2.49 1.91 -1.66
CA ILE A 30 -3.10 2.17 -0.34
C ILE A 30 -3.26 3.67 -0.10
N LYS A 31 -2.23 4.46 -0.40
CA LYS A 31 -2.28 5.93 -0.35
C LYS A 31 -3.41 6.50 -1.21
N GLN A 32 -3.63 5.98 -2.42
CA GLN A 32 -4.75 6.44 -3.26
C GLN A 32 -6.11 6.08 -2.65
N CYS A 33 -6.25 4.92 -2.00
CA CYS A 33 -7.46 4.58 -1.26
C CYS A 33 -7.73 5.53 -0.08
N ASP A 34 -6.68 5.85 0.69
CA ASP A 34 -6.75 6.82 1.80
C ASP A 34 -7.06 8.24 1.30
N GLU A 35 -6.44 8.70 0.21
CA GLU A 35 -6.75 9.98 -0.44
C GLU A 35 -8.19 10.06 -0.98
N LEU A 36 -8.81 8.92 -1.30
CA LEU A 36 -10.24 8.81 -1.64
C LEU A 36 -11.15 8.83 -0.39
N GLY A 37 -10.58 8.87 0.81
CA GLY A 37 -11.28 8.95 2.09
C GLY A 37 -11.77 7.60 2.62
N MET A 38 -11.19 6.49 2.17
CA MET A 38 -11.48 5.16 2.73
C MET A 38 -10.83 5.00 4.10
N SER A 39 -11.51 4.36 5.05
CA SER A 39 -10.88 4.00 6.33
C SER A 39 -9.96 2.77 6.15
N PRO A 40 -8.97 2.57 7.04
CA PRO A 40 -8.10 1.39 6.99
C PRO A 40 -8.88 0.07 6.93
N GLU A 41 -9.98 -0.05 7.67
CA GLU A 41 -10.83 -1.25 7.69
C GLU A 41 -11.56 -1.46 6.36
N ASP A 42 -12.02 -0.38 5.71
CA ASP A 42 -12.64 -0.47 4.38
C ASP A 42 -11.61 -0.86 3.31
N ILE A 43 -10.35 -0.42 3.46
CA ILE A 43 -9.24 -0.80 2.58
C ILE A 43 -8.88 -2.27 2.80
N GLU A 44 -8.78 -2.73 4.05
CA GLU A 44 -8.53 -4.14 4.41
C GLU A 44 -9.57 -5.06 3.76
N ILE A 45 -10.86 -4.68 3.77
CA ILE A 45 -11.92 -5.44 3.10
C ILE A 45 -11.76 -5.43 1.57
N LEU A 46 -11.33 -4.31 0.98
CA LEU A 46 -11.15 -4.19 -0.47
C LEU A 46 -10.05 -5.12 -0.99
N ILE A 47 -8.97 -5.29 -0.21
CA ILE A 47 -7.75 -5.99 -0.63
C ILE A 47 -7.65 -7.43 -0.14
N ASP A 48 -8.66 -7.94 0.59
CA ASP A 48 -8.66 -9.27 1.20
C ASP A 48 -8.22 -10.38 0.22
N GLY A 49 -7.12 -11.06 0.54
CA GLY A 49 -6.53 -12.11 -0.26
C GLY A 49 -5.39 -11.65 -1.19
N ASP A 50 -5.16 -10.34 -1.33
CA ASP A 50 -3.97 -9.79 -1.98
C ASP A 50 -2.86 -9.50 -0.96
N LYS A 51 -1.98 -10.49 -0.78
CA LYS A 51 -0.86 -10.42 0.16
C LYS A 51 0.10 -9.27 -0.05
N ILE A 52 0.21 -8.73 -1.26
CA ILE A 52 1.10 -7.59 -1.54
C ILE A 52 0.48 -6.34 -0.94
N LEU A 53 -0.82 -6.15 -1.16
CA LEU A 53 -1.55 -5.02 -0.63
C LEU A 53 -1.76 -5.12 0.87
N GLU A 54 -1.98 -6.32 1.44
CA GLU A 54 -2.06 -6.53 2.89
C GLU A 54 -0.77 -6.04 3.58
N VAL A 55 0.40 -6.44 3.07
CA VAL A 55 1.69 -5.98 3.62
C VAL A 55 1.91 -4.48 3.40
N ALA A 56 1.45 -3.94 2.27
CA ALA A 56 1.54 -2.52 1.99
C ALA A 56 0.62 -1.67 2.89
N LEU A 57 -0.56 -2.21 3.25
CA LEU A 57 -1.49 -1.58 4.17
C LEU A 57 -0.87 -1.48 5.56
N ASP A 58 -0.32 -2.59 6.05
CA ASP A 58 0.41 -2.63 7.32
C ASP A 58 1.52 -1.57 7.31
N ARG A 59 2.40 -1.58 6.30
CA ARG A 59 3.51 -0.61 6.22
C ARG A 59 3.06 0.85 6.16
N TYR A 60 2.03 1.17 5.36
CA TYR A 60 1.56 2.55 5.20
C TYR A 60 0.99 3.14 6.50
N PHE A 61 0.26 2.34 7.27
CA PHE A 61 -0.33 2.79 8.54
C PHE A 61 0.55 2.51 9.77
N GLU A 62 1.55 1.62 9.68
CA GLU A 62 2.62 1.47 10.68
C GLU A 62 3.66 2.60 10.57
N ASP A 63 3.99 3.07 9.35
CA ASP A 63 4.90 4.21 9.13
C ASP A 63 4.35 5.54 9.70
N ASP A 64 3.03 5.66 9.90
CA ASP A 64 2.38 6.84 10.50
C ASP A 64 2.57 6.89 12.05
N ASP A 65 3.08 5.82 12.66
CA ASP A 65 3.51 5.74 14.09
C ASP A 65 5.05 5.82 14.25
N GLU A 66 5.83 5.88 13.15
CA GLU A 66 7.31 5.85 13.13
C GLU A 66 8.00 7.22 13.08
N ASP A 67 7.40 8.28 13.64
CA ASP A 67 8.10 9.54 13.97
C ASP A 67 9.07 9.39 15.18
N TYR A 68 9.55 8.19 15.49
CA TYR A 68 10.37 7.90 16.68
C TYR A 68 11.50 6.87 16.51
N TYR A 69 12.06 6.67 15.31
CA TYR A 69 13.41 6.08 15.21
C TYR A 69 14.25 6.81 14.16
N GLU A 70 14.98 7.84 14.62
CA GLU A 70 16.23 8.27 13.99
C GLU A 70 17.17 7.04 13.90
N GLU A 71 17.42 6.54 12.69
CA GLU A 71 18.67 5.83 12.40
C GLU A 71 19.36 6.51 11.22
N ASP A 72 20.13 7.52 11.59
CA ASP A 72 21.28 8.06 10.88
C ASP A 72 22.22 6.89 10.53
N ASP A 73 22.15 6.36 9.31
CA ASP A 73 23.17 5.43 8.80
C ASP A 73 23.86 6.01 7.56
N ASP A 74 25.00 6.62 7.89
CA ASP A 74 26.10 7.11 7.06
C ASP A 74 26.67 5.97 6.20
N TRP A 75 26.27 5.89 4.93
CA TRP A 75 26.82 4.90 3.98
C TRP A 75 28.08 5.45 3.28
N ASP A 76 29.26 5.07 3.83
CA ASP A 76 30.59 5.13 3.18
C ASP A 76 30.96 3.78 2.52
#